data_AF-A0A6N8BQQ3-F1
#
_entry.id   AF-A0A6N8BQQ3-F1
#
_cell.length_a   1.000
_cell.length_b   1.000
_cell.length_c   1.000
_cell.angle_alpha   90.00
_cell.angle_beta   90.00
_cell.angle_gamma   90.00
#
_symmetry.space_group_name_H-M   'P 1'
#
loop_
_entity.id
_entity.type
_entity.pdbx_description
1 polymer ?
#
loop_
_entity_poly.entity_id
_entity_poly.type
_entity_poly.pdbx_seq_one_letter_code
_entity_poly.pdbx_strand_id
1 'polypeptide(L)'
;MSDQSRTLCPCPALFPQAALARRVPWPLQYASAPLNPGMFELGAARNTPLPCVRLGFALWYLPADQAQSLLRLALEAAQLVLVADFKMAERNLELPATFAAWGLMALTKTRRGTEAGQTAPPNSMQKGGIEGLVHQSKALVRERRPIFAGAAALLLLQRP
;
A
#
# COMPACT_ATOMS: atom_id res chain seq x y z
N MET A 1 -32.43 -19.04 4.79
CA MET A 1 -32.21 -17.58 4.64
C MET A 1 -30.74 -17.34 4.83
N SER A 2 -30.01 -17.21 3.71
CA SER A 2 -28.55 -17.26 3.67
C SER A 2 -27.97 -15.88 3.98
N ASP A 3 -27.45 -15.74 5.21
CA ASP A 3 -26.71 -14.55 5.62
C ASP A 3 -25.23 -14.71 5.22
N GLN A 4 -24.96 -14.59 3.92
CA GLN A 4 -23.60 -14.49 3.37
C GLN A 4 -23.21 -13.01 3.25
N SER A 5 -23.16 -12.31 4.38
CA SER A 5 -22.69 -10.93 4.42
C SER A 5 -21.60 -10.81 5.48
N ARG A 6 -20.39 -10.43 5.02
CA ARG A 6 -19.16 -10.10 5.76
C ARG A 6 -18.08 -11.19 5.79
N THR A 7 -17.45 -11.44 4.65
CA THR A 7 -16.01 -11.71 4.63
C THR A 7 -15.27 -10.42 5.01
N LEU A 8 -15.18 -10.15 6.31
CA LEU A 8 -14.31 -9.13 6.87
C LEU A 8 -12.85 -9.50 6.53
N CYS A 9 -12.17 -8.65 5.78
CA CYS A 9 -10.73 -8.73 5.58
C CYS A 9 -10.00 -8.82 6.93
N PRO A 10 -8.86 -9.52 7.01
CA PRO A 10 -8.08 -9.65 8.23
C PRO A 10 -7.18 -8.41 8.40
N CYS A 11 -7.77 -7.21 8.45
CA CYS A 11 -7.03 -6.11 9.04
C CYS A 11 -6.86 -6.47 10.53
N PRO A 12 -5.63 -6.45 11.09
CA PRO A 12 -5.44 -6.75 12.50
C PRO A 12 -6.36 -5.85 13.31
N ALA A 13 -7.07 -6.41 14.30
CA ALA A 13 -8.18 -5.73 15.01
C ALA A 13 -7.80 -4.39 15.68
N LEU A 14 -6.50 -4.08 15.77
CA LEU A 14 -5.95 -2.90 16.42
C LEU A 14 -5.06 -2.05 15.48
N PHE A 15 -4.95 -2.39 14.20
CA PHE A 15 -4.12 -1.61 13.29
C PHE A 15 -4.86 -0.35 12.83
N PRO A 16 -4.30 0.86 13.01
CA PRO A 16 -4.98 2.12 12.72
C PRO A 16 -4.95 2.46 11.23
N GLN A 17 -5.38 1.53 10.37
CA GLN A 17 -5.33 1.67 8.90
C GLN A 17 -6.03 2.93 8.43
N ALA A 18 -7.24 3.19 8.92
CA ALA A 18 -8.01 4.38 8.56
C ALA A 18 -7.30 5.69 8.98
N ALA A 19 -6.64 5.69 10.14
CA ALA A 19 -5.88 6.86 10.59
C ALA A 19 -4.62 7.07 9.73
N LEU A 20 -3.90 6.00 9.38
CA LEU A 20 -2.74 6.07 8.50
C LEU A 20 -3.12 6.52 7.08
N ALA A 21 -4.19 5.96 6.53
CA ALA A 21 -4.71 6.33 5.21
C ALA A 21 -5.12 7.82 5.16
N ARG A 22 -5.60 8.40 6.26
CA ARG A 22 -5.87 9.85 6.36
C ARG A 22 -4.60 10.71 6.43
N ARG A 23 -3.49 10.16 6.95
CA ARG A 23 -2.20 10.86 7.06
C ARG A 23 -1.36 10.79 5.79
N VAL A 24 -1.76 9.97 4.81
CA VAL A 24 -1.10 9.94 3.50
C VAL A 24 -1.23 11.33 2.86
N PRO A 25 -0.13 11.91 2.34
CA PRO A 25 -0.15 13.19 1.66
C PRO A 25 -0.77 13.04 0.25
N TRP A 26 -2.09 12.84 0.19
CA TRP A 26 -2.81 12.73 -1.07
C TRP A 26 -2.71 14.03 -1.88
N PRO A 27 -2.60 13.96 -3.21
CA PRO A 27 -2.70 15.15 -4.05
C PRO A 27 -4.04 15.87 -3.80
N LEU A 28 -3.99 17.19 -3.58
CA LEU A 28 -5.17 17.99 -3.19
C LEU A 28 -6.33 17.83 -4.18
N GLN A 29 -6.01 17.73 -5.48
CA GLN A 29 -6.99 17.53 -6.55
C GLN A 29 -7.81 16.23 -6.43
N TYR A 30 -7.34 15.26 -5.63
CA TYR A 30 -8.00 13.96 -5.41
C TYR A 30 -8.35 13.72 -3.93
N ALA A 31 -8.26 14.74 -3.06
CA ALA A 31 -8.50 14.59 -1.63
C ALA A 31 -9.94 14.18 -1.28
N SER A 32 -10.91 14.50 -2.15
CA SER A 32 -12.33 14.12 -2.03
C SER A 32 -12.67 12.76 -2.65
N ALA A 33 -11.73 12.14 -3.38
CA ALA A 33 -11.99 10.86 -4.04
C ALA A 33 -12.27 9.73 -3.01
N PRO A 34 -13.05 8.69 -3.35
CA PRO A 34 -13.31 7.57 -2.46
C PRO A 34 -12.01 6.95 -1.90
N LEU A 35 -11.97 6.72 -0.59
CA LEU A 35 -10.83 6.13 0.11
C LEU A 35 -11.16 4.72 0.57
N ASN A 36 -10.38 3.74 0.09
CA ASN A 36 -10.55 2.31 0.34
C ASN A 36 -11.98 1.81 0.05
N PRO A 37 -12.55 2.08 -1.14
CA PRO A 37 -13.84 1.53 -1.51
C PRO A 37 -13.81 0.00 -1.52
N GLY A 38 -14.92 -0.62 -1.13
CA GLY A 38 -15.06 -2.07 -1.11
C GLY A 38 -15.12 -2.68 -2.51
N MET A 39 -14.87 -4.00 -2.64
CA MET A 39 -14.98 -4.72 -3.92
C MET A 39 -16.39 -4.57 -4.54
N PHE A 40 -17.44 -4.57 -3.72
CA PHE A 40 -18.82 -4.38 -4.17
C PHE A 40 -19.06 -2.97 -4.73
N GLU A 41 -18.59 -1.94 -4.04
CA GLU A 41 -18.72 -0.53 -4.48
C GLU A 41 -17.98 -0.29 -5.80
N LEU A 42 -16.77 -0.85 -5.93
CA LEU A 42 -16.01 -0.80 -7.17
C LEU A 42 -16.69 -1.58 -8.31
N GLY A 43 -17.30 -2.73 -7.99
CA GLY A 43 -18.10 -3.49 -8.95
C GLY A 43 -19.28 -2.70 -9.49
N ALA A 44 -20.00 -1.98 -8.62
CA ALA A 44 -21.11 -1.11 -9.02
C ALA A 44 -20.64 0.10 -9.86
N ALA A 45 -19.48 0.66 -9.54
CA ALA A 45 -18.90 1.81 -10.25
C ALA A 45 -18.35 1.47 -11.65
N ARG A 46 -18.30 0.21 -12.07
CA ARG A 46 -17.84 -0.18 -13.42
C ARG A 46 -18.64 0.48 -14.56
N ASN A 47 -19.93 0.74 -14.34
CA ASN A 47 -20.81 1.35 -15.34
C ASN A 47 -20.69 2.88 -15.40
N THR A 48 -20.09 3.50 -14.38
CA THR A 48 -19.90 4.95 -14.31
C THR A 48 -18.51 5.23 -13.74
N PRO A 49 -17.49 5.27 -14.61
CA PRO A 49 -16.10 5.31 -14.17
C PRO A 49 -15.82 6.55 -13.33
N LEU A 50 -15.23 6.33 -12.16
CA LEU A 50 -14.84 7.38 -11.23
C LEU A 50 -13.61 8.13 -11.76
N PRO A 51 -13.48 9.43 -11.48
CA PRO A 51 -12.29 10.18 -11.89
C PRO A 51 -11.03 9.68 -11.16
N CYS A 52 -11.16 9.30 -9.90
CA CYS A 52 -10.05 8.79 -9.09
C CYS A 52 -10.57 7.87 -7.98
N VAL A 53 -9.77 6.86 -7.62
CA VAL A 53 -9.94 6.05 -6.40
C VAL A 53 -8.65 6.09 -5.59
N ARG A 54 -8.75 6.14 -4.26
CA ARG A 54 -7.61 6.07 -3.35
C ARG A 54 -7.61 4.76 -2.59
N LEU A 55 -6.49 4.05 -2.61
CA LEU A 55 -6.23 2.84 -1.83
C LEU A 55 -5.09 3.15 -0.86
N GLY A 56 -5.40 3.33 0.42
CA GLY A 56 -4.44 3.58 1.49
C GLY A 56 -4.25 2.35 2.37
N PHE A 57 -3.09 1.71 2.23
CA PHE A 57 -2.64 0.52 2.97
C PHE A 57 -3.61 -0.66 2.89
N ALA A 58 -4.56 -0.68 1.96
CA ALA A 58 -5.58 -1.71 1.86
C ALA A 58 -5.06 -3.02 1.27
N LEU A 59 -4.11 -2.93 0.33
CA LEU A 59 -3.60 -4.10 -0.39
C LEU A 59 -2.64 -4.94 0.47
N TRP A 60 -1.87 -4.30 1.35
CA TRP A 60 -0.92 -4.98 2.25
C TRP A 60 -1.56 -6.03 3.18
N TYR A 61 -2.79 -5.81 3.63
CA TYR A 61 -3.48 -6.72 4.56
C TYR A 61 -4.31 -7.80 3.87
N LEU A 62 -4.38 -7.76 2.54
CA LEU A 62 -5.14 -8.72 1.78
C LEU A 62 -4.26 -9.89 1.35
N PRO A 63 -4.80 -11.12 1.29
CA PRO A 63 -4.19 -12.21 0.53
C PRO A 63 -3.90 -11.74 -0.90
N ALA A 64 -2.78 -12.20 -1.49
CA ALA A 64 -2.31 -11.72 -2.78
C ALA A 64 -3.39 -11.74 -3.88
N ASP A 65 -4.19 -12.80 -3.94
CA ASP A 65 -5.26 -12.95 -4.95
C ASP A 65 -6.41 -11.95 -4.74
N GLN A 66 -6.74 -11.65 -3.48
CA GLN A 66 -7.74 -10.64 -3.12
C GLN A 66 -7.22 -9.22 -3.35
N ALA A 67 -5.96 -8.95 -3.02
CA ALA A 67 -5.30 -7.68 -3.28
C ALA A 67 -5.26 -7.39 -4.79
N GLN A 68 -4.89 -8.40 -5.59
CA GLN A 68 -4.90 -8.31 -7.05
C GLN A 68 -6.31 -8.05 -7.60
N SER A 69 -7.31 -8.78 -7.10
CA SER A 69 -8.71 -8.59 -7.50
C SER A 69 -9.22 -7.20 -7.18
N LEU A 70 -8.93 -6.69 -5.97
CA LEU A 70 -9.30 -5.33 -5.56
C LEU A 70 -8.61 -4.27 -6.43
N LEU A 71 -7.30 -4.42 -6.68
CA LEU A 71 -6.54 -3.49 -7.52
C LEU A 71 -7.08 -3.47 -8.96
N ARG A 72 -7.40 -4.65 -9.52
CA ARG A 72 -7.99 -4.76 -10.85
C ARG A 72 -9.35 -4.10 -10.93
N LEU A 73 -10.22 -4.34 -9.95
CA LEU A 73 -11.52 -3.67 -9.86
C LEU A 73 -11.38 -2.15 -9.76
N ALA A 74 -10.42 -1.66 -8.98
CA ALA A 74 -10.15 -0.22 -8.87
C ALA A 74 -9.68 0.38 -10.19
N LEU A 75 -8.81 -0.31 -10.94
CA LEU A 75 -8.32 0.13 -12.26
C LEU A 75 -9.41 0.08 -13.35
N GLU A 76 -10.40 -0.80 -13.20
CA GLU A 76 -11.54 -0.87 -14.11
C GLU A 76 -12.61 0.17 -13.77
N ALA A 77 -12.80 0.49 -12.49
CA ALA A 77 -13.80 1.43 -12.01
C ALA A 77 -13.34 2.89 -12.01
N ALA A 78 -12.05 3.18 -12.21
CA ALA A 78 -11.51 4.54 -12.16
C ALA A 78 -10.52 4.84 -13.29
N GLN A 79 -10.47 6.11 -13.71
CA GLN A 79 -9.47 6.59 -14.68
C GLN A 79 -8.06 6.64 -14.07
N LEU A 80 -7.98 6.94 -12.77
CA LEU A 80 -6.74 7.02 -12.01
C LEU A 80 -6.92 6.35 -10.66
N VAL A 81 -5.91 5.58 -10.25
CA VAL A 81 -5.90 4.90 -8.96
C VAL A 81 -4.66 5.35 -8.19
N LEU A 82 -4.88 6.01 -7.06
CA LEU A 82 -3.83 6.38 -6.13
C LEU A 82 -3.65 5.26 -5.12
N VAL A 83 -2.46 4.69 -5.04
CA VAL A 83 -2.17 3.61 -4.09
C VAL A 83 -1.06 4.05 -3.16
N ALA A 84 -1.36 4.19 -1.87
CA ALA A 84 -0.37 4.35 -0.84
C ALA A 84 -0.18 3.01 -0.14
N ASP A 85 1.00 2.41 -0.24
CA ASP A 85 1.28 1.15 0.43
C ASP A 85 2.71 1.02 0.94
N PHE A 86 2.92 0.12 1.90
CA PHE A 86 4.23 -0.12 2.49
C PHE A 86 5.22 -0.66 1.46
N LYS A 87 6.42 -0.10 1.47
CA LYS A 87 7.55 -0.59 0.68
C LYS A 87 8.10 -1.81 1.40
N MET A 88 8.27 -2.94 0.71
CA MET A 88 8.85 -4.13 1.33
C MET A 88 10.23 -3.82 1.93
N ALA A 89 10.47 -4.26 3.17
CA ALA A 89 11.70 -4.02 3.90
C ALA A 89 12.96 -4.50 3.15
N GLU A 90 12.87 -5.63 2.43
CA GLU A 90 13.96 -6.22 1.63
C GLU A 90 14.40 -5.36 0.44
N ARG A 91 13.56 -4.44 -0.03
CA ARG A 91 13.85 -3.45 -1.08
C ARG A 91 13.80 -2.01 -0.60
N ASN A 92 13.49 -1.80 0.68
CA ASN A 92 13.53 -0.51 1.28
C ASN A 92 14.95 -0.22 1.74
N LEU A 93 15.92 -0.14 0.81
CA LEU A 93 17.28 0.28 1.13
C LEU A 93 17.31 1.62 1.85
N GLU A 94 16.27 2.45 1.73
CA GLU A 94 16.21 3.75 2.38
C GLU A 94 16.05 3.65 3.90
N LEU A 95 15.42 2.61 4.45
CA LEU A 95 15.36 2.45 5.91
C LEU A 95 16.71 1.95 6.47
N PRO A 96 17.30 0.81 6.05
CA PRO A 96 18.65 0.44 6.43
C PRO A 96 19.69 1.47 6.03
N ALA A 97 19.56 2.20 4.92
CA ALA A 97 20.50 3.27 4.56
C ALA A 97 20.29 4.53 5.39
N THR A 98 19.06 4.88 5.78
CA THR A 98 18.81 5.97 6.73
C THR A 98 19.29 5.58 8.12
N PHE A 99 19.02 4.35 8.57
CA PHE A 99 19.57 3.78 9.80
C PHE A 99 21.10 3.62 9.74
N ALA A 100 21.68 3.32 8.58
CA ALA A 100 23.13 3.26 8.39
C ALA A 100 23.73 4.66 8.30
N ALA A 101 23.04 5.65 7.73
CA ALA A 101 23.47 7.05 7.74
C ALA A 101 23.38 7.64 9.16
N TRP A 102 22.28 7.37 9.87
CA TRP A 102 22.14 7.64 11.31
C TRP A 102 23.19 6.88 12.11
N GLY A 103 23.45 5.63 11.78
CA GLY A 103 24.45 4.77 12.39
C GLY A 103 25.86 5.32 12.15
N LEU A 104 26.20 5.73 10.93
CA LEU A 104 27.46 6.39 10.58
C LEU A 104 27.59 7.72 11.32
N MET A 105 26.52 8.52 11.42
CA MET A 105 26.49 9.77 12.18
C MET A 105 26.54 9.57 13.71
N ALA A 106 26.07 8.43 14.20
CA ALA A 106 26.14 8.04 15.61
C ALA A 106 27.50 7.42 15.95
N LEU A 107 28.10 6.66 15.03
CA LEU A 107 29.45 6.06 15.13
C LEU A 107 30.54 7.13 15.08
N THR A 108 30.32 8.24 14.38
CA THR A 108 31.20 9.42 14.47
C THR A 108 31.05 10.17 15.80
N LYS A 109 30.08 9.83 16.66
CA LYS A 109 29.92 10.45 17.98
C LYS A 109 30.10 9.52 19.18
N THR A 110 29.85 8.22 19.09
CA THR A 110 29.99 7.35 20.27
C THR A 110 30.12 5.88 19.90
N ARG A 111 31.23 5.32 20.39
CA ARG A 111 31.61 3.91 20.50
C ARG A 111 30.65 3.16 21.45
N ARG A 112 30.23 1.93 21.06
CA ARG A 112 29.65 0.79 21.84
C ARG A 112 28.18 0.42 21.57
N GLY A 113 27.96 -0.87 21.24
CA GLY A 113 27.01 -1.72 21.99
C GLY A 113 25.80 -2.34 21.26
N THR A 114 26.01 -3.54 20.70
CA THR A 114 25.19 -4.78 20.75
C THR A 114 23.69 -4.84 20.35
N GLU A 115 23.47 -5.57 19.23
CA GLU A 115 22.48 -6.62 18.85
C GLU A 115 21.04 -6.71 19.41
N ALA A 116 20.08 -6.92 18.48
CA ALA A 116 18.75 -7.49 18.75
C ALA A 116 18.23 -8.32 17.53
N GLY A 117 17.71 -9.52 17.82
CA GLY A 117 17.28 -10.55 16.85
C GLY A 117 15.94 -10.29 16.16
N GLN A 118 15.74 -10.97 15.02
CA GLN A 118 14.59 -10.80 14.12
C GLN A 118 13.70 -12.05 14.08
N THR A 119 12.39 -11.83 14.19
CA THR A 119 11.32 -12.80 13.87
C THR A 119 10.80 -12.58 12.45
N ALA A 120 10.61 -13.67 11.71
CA ALA A 120 10.31 -13.68 10.27
C ALA A 120 8.89 -13.22 9.90
N PRO A 121 8.66 -12.64 8.70
CA PRO A 121 7.37 -12.06 8.31
C PRO A 121 6.59 -12.94 7.29
N PRO A 122 5.28 -12.71 7.11
CA PRO A 122 4.34 -13.64 6.46
C PRO A 122 4.35 -13.64 4.91
N ASN A 123 3.87 -14.75 4.34
CA ASN A 123 3.94 -15.22 2.94
C ASN A 123 3.44 -14.31 1.78
N SER A 124 3.05 -13.05 1.99
CA SER A 124 2.84 -12.09 0.88
C SER A 124 4.18 -11.56 0.32
N MET A 125 5.29 -11.83 1.02
CA MET A 125 6.66 -11.43 0.71
C MET A 125 7.25 -12.08 -0.55
N GLN A 126 6.85 -13.30 -0.90
CA GLN A 126 7.48 -14.05 -2.01
C GLN A 126 7.07 -13.56 -3.41
N LYS A 127 6.00 -12.76 -3.54
CA LYS A 127 5.47 -12.32 -4.85
C LYS A 127 5.78 -10.86 -5.20
N GLY A 128 6.61 -10.16 -4.42
CA GLY A 128 7.11 -8.81 -4.73
C GLY A 128 6.27 -7.64 -4.19
N GLY A 129 5.40 -7.87 -3.20
CA GLY A 129 4.61 -6.81 -2.55
C GLY A 129 3.75 -6.01 -3.52
N ILE A 130 3.63 -4.69 -3.28
CA ILE A 130 2.84 -3.80 -4.14
C ILE A 130 3.36 -3.76 -5.59
N GLU A 131 4.68 -3.88 -5.79
CA GLU A 131 5.30 -3.88 -7.12
C GLU A 131 4.92 -5.14 -7.91
N GLY A 132 4.86 -6.29 -7.23
CA GLY A 132 4.36 -7.54 -7.81
C GLY A 132 2.89 -7.45 -8.20
N LEU A 133 2.04 -6.86 -7.36
CA LEU A 133 0.61 -6.67 -7.64
C LEU A 133 0.36 -5.73 -8.82
N VAL A 134 1.11 -4.63 -8.90
CA VAL A 134 1.05 -3.67 -10.02
C VAL A 134 1.46 -4.33 -11.33
N HIS A 135 2.57 -5.10 -11.32
CA HIS A 135 3.05 -5.83 -12.48
C HIS A 135 2.04 -6.90 -12.95
N GLN A 136 1.50 -7.70 -12.02
CA GLN A 136 0.50 -8.73 -12.32
C GLN A 136 -0.81 -8.15 -12.84
N SER A 137 -1.17 -6.93 -12.39
CA SER A 137 -2.37 -6.22 -12.86
C SER A 137 -2.16 -5.47 -14.17
N LYS A 138 -0.94 -5.52 -14.75
CA LYS A 138 -0.53 -4.75 -15.94
C LYS A 138 -0.84 -3.25 -15.81
N ALA A 139 -0.81 -2.71 -14.60
CA ALA A 139 -1.14 -1.32 -14.34
C ALA A 139 0.02 -0.42 -14.80
N LEU A 140 -0.30 0.69 -15.46
CA LEU A 140 0.69 1.67 -15.87
C LEU A 140 1.01 2.59 -14.70
N VAL A 141 2.27 2.58 -14.24
CA VAL A 141 2.76 3.46 -13.18
C VAL A 141 3.14 4.80 -13.80
N ARG A 142 2.34 5.84 -13.56
CA ARG A 142 2.66 7.21 -14.03
C ARG A 142 3.67 7.90 -13.14
N GLU A 143 3.52 7.75 -11.83
CA GLU A 143 4.37 8.41 -10.85
C GLU A 143 4.53 7.52 -9.62
N ARG A 144 5.72 7.61 -9.00
CA ARG A 144 6.03 6.97 -7.73
C ARG A 144 6.69 7.99 -6.81
N ARG A 145 6.09 8.23 -5.66
CA ARG A 145 6.58 9.17 -4.66
C ARG A 145 6.79 8.48 -3.31
N PRO A 146 7.97 8.59 -2.67
CA PRO A 146 8.16 8.08 -1.32
C PRO A 146 7.35 8.92 -0.32
N ILE A 147 6.75 8.27 0.66
CA ILE A 147 6.00 8.88 1.77
C ILE A 147 6.46 8.26 3.10
N PHE A 148 6.16 8.94 4.21
CA PHE A 148 6.56 8.49 5.56
C PHE A 148 8.06 8.15 5.66
N ALA A 149 8.93 9.09 5.23
CA ALA A 149 10.39 8.90 5.22
C ALA A 149 10.85 7.64 4.45
N GLY A 150 10.12 7.26 3.39
CA GLY A 150 10.45 6.11 2.55
C GLY A 150 9.89 4.78 3.05
N ALA A 151 9.19 4.75 4.19
CA ALA A 151 8.53 3.55 4.70
C ALA A 151 7.39 3.05 3.79
N ALA A 152 6.78 3.96 3.03
CA ALA A 152 5.73 3.65 2.08
C ALA A 152 5.91 4.45 0.79
N ALA A 153 5.21 4.03 -0.26
CA ALA A 153 5.19 4.71 -1.55
C ALA A 153 3.76 5.06 -1.92
N LEU A 154 3.57 6.28 -2.44
CA LEU A 154 2.38 6.70 -3.15
C LEU A 154 2.62 6.46 -4.65
N LEU A 155 1.77 5.64 -5.25
CA LEU A 155 1.79 5.27 -6.65
C LEU A 155 0.58 5.90 -7.35
N LEU A 156 0.82 6.53 -8.49
CA LEU A 156 -0.22 6.94 -9.41
C LEU A 156 -0.32 5.86 -10.49
N LEU A 157 -1.39 5.09 -10.44
CA LEU A 157 -1.66 4.02 -11.37
C LEU A 157 -2.75 4.42 -12.34
N GLN A 158 -2.61 3.94 -13.57
CA GLN A 158 -3.64 4.03 -14.59
C GLN A 158 -3.83 2.68 -15.26
N ARG A 159 -4.99 2.54 -15.89
CA ARG A 159 -5.24 1.43 -16.80
C ARG A 159 -4.27 1.50 -17.98
N PRO A 160 -3.72 0.37 -18.45
CA PRO A 160 -2.92 0.32 -19.67
C PRO A 160 -3.75 0.70 -20.91
#